data_AF-A0A2R7RVL6-F1
#
_entry.id   AF-A0A2R7RVL6-F1
#
_cell.length_a   1.000
_cell.length_b   1.000
_cell.length_c   1.000
_cell.angle_alpha   90.00
_cell.angle_beta   90.00
_cell.angle_gamma   90.00
#
_symmetry.space_group_name_H-M   'P 1'
#
loop_
_entity.id
_entity.type
_entity.pdbx_description
1 polymer ?
#
loop_
_entity_poly.entity_id
_entity_poly.type
_entity_poly.pdbx_seq_one_letter_code
_entity_poly.pdbx_strand_id
1 'polypeptide(L)'
;MKHRDGNYAACPGGAPSHFDMSLWGTQGFGGGAGGDWGQRVSSAYILSVASRPQAEAHIIEHEIGHGFNLPDFYDPGQFPPTGLPKSIMQAGASDHITPWDGWMLRRVWSELSRQQPGRFLP
;
A
#
# COMPACT_ATOMS: atom_id res chain seq x y z
N MET A 1 -14.59 8.96 7.89
CA MET A 1 -13.95 9.61 6.73
C MET A 1 -14.28 11.10 6.76
N LYS A 2 -13.28 11.97 6.87
CA LYS A 2 -13.46 13.43 6.75
C LYS A 2 -13.75 13.78 5.27
N HIS A 3 -14.40 14.90 5.01
CA HIS A 3 -14.61 15.48 3.66
C HIS A 3 -15.53 14.72 2.69
N ARG A 4 -16.40 13.81 3.18
CA ARG A 4 -17.44 13.15 2.33
C ARG A 4 -18.52 14.10 1.82
N ASP A 5 -18.60 15.29 2.39
CA ASP A 5 -19.46 16.40 1.99
C ASP A 5 -18.88 17.21 0.82
N GLY A 6 -17.71 16.80 0.29
CA GLY A 6 -17.00 17.51 -0.78
C GLY A 6 -16.33 18.80 -0.32
N ASN A 7 -16.29 19.08 0.98
CA ASN A 7 -15.70 20.29 1.51
C ASN A 7 -14.20 20.09 1.81
N TYR A 8 -13.34 20.56 0.91
CA TYR A 8 -11.87 20.49 1.03
C TYR A 8 -11.22 21.78 1.54
N ALA A 9 -11.98 22.72 2.13
CA ALA A 9 -11.45 24.04 2.52
C ALA A 9 -10.31 23.97 3.56
N ALA A 10 -10.22 22.88 4.32
CA ALA A 10 -9.15 22.64 5.29
C ALA A 10 -7.89 21.96 4.69
N CYS A 11 -7.91 21.59 3.40
CA CYS A 11 -6.80 20.91 2.73
C CYS A 11 -5.93 21.95 1.99
N PRO A 12 -4.59 21.99 2.20
CA PRO A 12 -3.71 22.97 1.55
C PRO A 12 -3.80 23.01 0.01
N GLY A 13 -4.11 21.87 -0.63
CA GLY A 13 -4.31 21.78 -2.08
C GLY A 13 -5.77 21.83 -2.54
N GLY A 14 -6.72 22.05 -1.63
CA GLY A 14 -8.15 22.09 -1.91
C GLY A 14 -8.69 20.82 -2.58
N ALA A 15 -9.84 20.96 -3.24
CA ALA A 15 -10.40 19.89 -4.05
C ALA A 15 -9.47 19.42 -5.19
N PRO A 16 -8.70 20.28 -5.89
CA PRO A 16 -7.82 19.81 -6.98
C PRO A 16 -6.75 18.80 -6.57
N SER A 17 -6.28 18.83 -5.32
CA SER A 17 -5.25 17.92 -4.82
C SER A 17 -5.80 16.75 -4.02
N HIS A 18 -7.10 16.45 -4.11
CA HIS A 18 -7.63 15.21 -3.54
C HIS A 18 -7.15 14.00 -4.34
N PHE A 19 -6.99 12.88 -3.67
CA PHE A 19 -6.79 11.58 -4.28
C PHE A 19 -7.70 10.59 -3.57
N ASP A 20 -8.29 9.68 -4.34
CA ASP A 20 -9.19 8.65 -3.83
C ASP A 20 -8.55 7.28 -4.04
N MET A 21 -8.60 6.44 -3.00
CA MET A 21 -8.21 5.03 -3.07
C MET A 21 -9.44 4.18 -2.84
N SER A 22 -9.69 3.23 -3.71
CA SER A 22 -10.85 2.34 -3.60
C SER A 22 -10.44 0.96 -3.08
N LEU A 23 -11.27 0.36 -2.22
CA LEU A 23 -11.17 -1.05 -1.86
C LEU A 23 -12.33 -1.81 -2.51
N TRP A 24 -12.01 -2.74 -3.41
CA TRP A 24 -12.98 -3.55 -4.14
C TRP A 24 -12.97 -5.00 -3.70
N GLY A 25 -14.11 -5.48 -3.19
CA GLY A 25 -14.37 -6.90 -2.99
C GLY A 25 -14.92 -7.54 -4.26
N THR A 26 -14.26 -8.59 -4.74
CA THR A 26 -14.73 -9.38 -5.90
C THR A 26 -15.04 -10.81 -5.46
N GLN A 27 -16.25 -11.28 -5.76
CA GLN A 27 -16.65 -12.66 -5.43
C GLN A 27 -15.85 -13.66 -6.27
N GLY A 28 -15.32 -14.70 -5.63
CA GLY A 28 -14.52 -15.74 -6.29
C GLY A 28 -13.11 -15.31 -6.72
N PHE A 29 -12.68 -14.08 -6.40
CA PHE A 29 -11.32 -13.62 -6.68
C PHE A 29 -10.32 -14.26 -5.72
N GLY A 30 -9.19 -14.74 -6.27
CA GLY A 30 -8.06 -15.27 -5.51
C GLY A 30 -6.89 -14.28 -5.53
N GLY A 31 -6.21 -14.13 -4.39
CA GLY A 31 -5.12 -13.17 -4.22
C GLY A 31 -5.59 -11.72 -4.09
N GLY A 32 -4.70 -10.80 -4.43
CA GLY A 32 -4.92 -9.36 -4.45
C GLY A 32 -4.38 -8.74 -5.74
N ALA A 33 -4.83 -7.52 -6.03
CA ALA A 33 -4.25 -6.64 -7.04
C ALA A 33 -4.43 -5.20 -6.59
N GLY A 34 -3.35 -4.42 -6.62
CA GLY A 34 -3.34 -3.04 -6.15
C GLY A 34 -2.47 -2.14 -7.00
N GLY A 35 -2.70 -0.84 -6.86
CA GLY A 35 -1.97 0.19 -7.59
C GLY A 35 -2.40 1.58 -7.17
N ASP A 36 -2.10 2.56 -8.02
CA ASP A 36 -2.44 3.97 -7.85
C ASP A 36 -3.97 4.25 -7.78
N TRP A 37 -4.78 3.27 -8.16
CA TRP A 37 -6.24 3.32 -8.15
C TRP A 37 -6.91 2.70 -6.91
N GLY A 38 -6.18 1.95 -6.08
CA GLY A 38 -6.80 1.20 -4.98
C GLY A 38 -6.31 -0.24 -4.82
N GLN A 39 -7.13 -1.05 -4.14
CA GLN A 39 -6.89 -2.46 -3.86
C GLN A 39 -8.12 -3.27 -4.27
N ARG A 40 -7.91 -4.41 -4.93
CA ARG A 40 -8.94 -5.40 -5.23
C ARG A 40 -8.56 -6.73 -4.60
N VAL A 41 -9.46 -7.27 -3.79
CA VAL A 41 -9.28 -8.56 -3.11
C VAL A 41 -10.60 -9.34 -3.10
N SER A 42 -10.59 -10.56 -2.57
CA SER A 42 -11.81 -11.36 -2.39
C SER A 42 -12.80 -10.69 -1.44
N SER A 43 -14.10 -10.65 -1.80
CA SER A 43 -15.15 -10.20 -0.87
C SER A 43 -15.18 -11.03 0.42
N ALA A 44 -14.93 -12.34 0.31
CA ALA A 44 -14.88 -13.24 1.46
C ALA A 44 -13.70 -12.90 2.39
N TYR A 45 -12.55 -12.56 1.82
CA TYR A 45 -11.40 -12.09 2.58
C TYR A 45 -11.73 -10.82 3.35
N ILE A 46 -12.26 -9.77 2.70
CA ILE A 46 -12.64 -8.51 3.35
C ILE A 46 -13.57 -8.76 4.54
N LEU A 47 -14.61 -9.58 4.36
CA LEU A 47 -15.54 -9.89 5.45
C LEU A 47 -14.84 -10.63 6.59
N SER A 48 -13.93 -11.57 6.28
CA SER A 48 -13.19 -12.34 7.27
C SER A 48 -12.23 -11.51 8.13
N VAL A 49 -11.58 -10.49 7.56
CA VAL A 49 -10.74 -9.57 8.34
C VAL A 49 -11.60 -8.57 9.12
N ALA A 50 -12.68 -8.05 8.51
CA ALA A 50 -13.58 -7.11 9.17
C ALA A 50 -14.34 -7.71 10.36
N SER A 51 -14.64 -9.02 10.34
CA SER A 51 -15.39 -9.69 11.41
C SER A 51 -14.53 -10.09 12.62
N ARG A 52 -13.20 -9.96 12.54
CA ARG A 52 -12.28 -10.44 13.56
C ARG A 52 -11.61 -9.25 14.25
N PRO A 53 -11.80 -9.09 15.57
CA PRO A 53 -11.01 -8.15 16.36
C PRO A 53 -9.52 -8.41 16.16
N GLN A 54 -8.74 -7.36 15.88
CA GLN A 54 -7.27 -7.41 15.71
C GLN A 54 -6.76 -8.30 14.57
N ALA A 55 -7.57 -8.57 13.54
CA ALA A 55 -7.05 -9.27 12.36
C ALA A 55 -6.16 -8.35 11.51
N GLU A 56 -4.96 -8.83 11.20
CA GLU A 56 -4.07 -8.21 10.21
C GLU A 56 -4.67 -8.38 8.81
N ALA A 57 -4.67 -7.29 8.03
CA ALA A 57 -5.23 -7.25 6.69
C ALA A 57 -4.15 -7.44 5.64
N HIS A 58 -3.20 -8.35 5.90
CA HIS A 58 -1.93 -8.47 5.18
C HIS A 58 -2.01 -8.45 3.65
N ILE A 59 -3.01 -9.07 3.02
CA ILE A 59 -3.19 -8.98 1.54
C ILE A 59 -3.49 -7.53 1.12
N ILE A 60 -4.39 -6.83 1.82
CA ILE A 60 -4.70 -5.42 1.52
C ILE A 60 -3.47 -4.54 1.79
N GLU A 61 -2.72 -4.79 2.85
CA GLU A 61 -1.49 -4.06 3.17
C GLU A 61 -0.40 -4.27 2.11
N HIS A 62 -0.26 -5.49 1.59
CA HIS A 62 0.57 -5.81 0.43
C HIS A 62 0.15 -4.99 -0.80
N GLU A 63 -1.14 -5.00 -1.15
CA GLU A 63 -1.66 -4.25 -2.30
C GLU A 63 -1.49 -2.73 -2.15
N ILE A 64 -1.53 -2.19 -0.93
CA ILE A 64 -1.20 -0.78 -0.65
C ILE A 64 0.27 -0.49 -0.99
N GLY A 65 1.17 -1.44 -0.76
CA GLY A 65 2.58 -1.32 -1.14
C GLY A 65 2.77 -1.09 -2.63
N HIS A 66 2.00 -1.77 -3.50
CA HIS A 66 2.01 -1.50 -4.93
C HIS A 66 1.53 -0.09 -5.29
N GLY A 67 0.61 0.49 -4.50
CA GLY A 67 0.21 1.90 -4.63
C GLY A 67 1.36 2.89 -4.39
N PHE A 68 2.38 2.49 -3.62
CA PHE A 68 3.64 3.22 -3.45
C PHE A 68 4.73 2.79 -4.44
N ASN A 69 4.36 2.05 -5.48
CA ASN A 69 5.25 1.53 -6.51
C ASN A 69 6.32 0.56 -5.97
N LEU A 70 6.00 -0.18 -4.90
CA LEU A 70 6.83 -1.29 -4.45
C LEU A 70 6.51 -2.54 -5.28
N PRO A 71 7.49 -3.20 -5.91
CA PRO A 71 7.24 -4.41 -6.66
C PRO A 71 7.02 -5.60 -5.73
N ASP A 72 6.44 -6.66 -6.28
CA ASP A 72 6.52 -7.98 -5.67
C ASP A 72 7.96 -8.50 -5.62
N PHE A 73 8.25 -9.24 -4.56
CA PHE A 73 9.50 -9.96 -4.36
C PHE A 73 9.24 -11.47 -4.39
N TYR A 74 9.22 -12.06 -5.59
CA TYR A 74 8.97 -13.49 -5.78
C TYR A 74 10.26 -14.31 -5.84
N ASP A 75 11.30 -13.75 -6.47
CA ASP A 75 12.47 -14.53 -6.86
C ASP A 75 13.71 -14.11 -6.05
N PRO A 76 14.51 -15.08 -5.54
CA PRO A 76 15.78 -14.78 -4.89
C PRO A 76 16.74 -13.93 -5.74
N GLY A 77 16.63 -14.00 -7.07
CA GLY A 77 17.41 -13.19 -8.01
C GLY A 77 17.05 -11.70 -8.03
N GLN A 78 15.92 -11.31 -7.44
CA GLN A 78 15.51 -9.92 -7.25
C GLN A 78 16.11 -9.32 -5.97
N PHE A 79 16.79 -10.13 -5.16
CA PHE A 79 17.32 -9.71 -3.86
C PHE A 79 18.78 -9.29 -3.99
N PRO A 80 19.25 -8.32 -3.19
CA PRO A 80 20.68 -8.13 -3.02
C PRO A 80 21.32 -9.43 -2.51
N PRO A 81 22.62 -9.66 -2.76
CA PRO A 81 23.30 -10.90 -2.34
C PRO A 81 23.19 -11.23 -0.85
N THR A 82 22.93 -10.23 -0.01
CA THR A 82 22.70 -10.37 1.43
C THR A 82 21.29 -10.87 1.79
N GLY A 83 20.42 -11.06 0.80
CA GLY A 83 18.99 -11.32 0.96
C GLY A 83 18.19 -10.07 1.33
N LEU A 84 16.88 -10.25 1.47
CA LEU A 84 15.95 -9.27 2.03
C LEU A 84 15.47 -9.74 3.41
N PRO A 85 15.34 -8.84 4.41
CA PRO A 85 14.53 -9.12 5.58
C PRO A 85 13.09 -9.47 5.18
N LYS A 86 12.37 -10.20 6.03
CA LYS A 86 10.95 -10.48 5.82
C LYS A 86 10.18 -9.19 5.62
N SER A 87 9.32 -9.21 4.61
CA SER A 87 8.59 -8.07 4.09
C SER A 87 7.19 -8.51 3.72
N ILE A 88 6.21 -7.63 3.87
CA ILE A 88 4.88 -7.88 3.35
C ILE A 88 4.85 -7.95 1.82
N MET A 89 5.81 -7.29 1.15
CA MET A 89 5.99 -7.33 -0.31
C MET A 89 6.60 -8.64 -0.82
N GLN A 90 7.02 -9.53 0.09
CA GLN A 90 7.47 -10.88 -0.24
C GLN A 90 6.35 -11.86 0.09
N ALA A 91 5.66 -12.35 -0.96
CA ALA A 91 4.48 -13.20 -0.81
C ALA A 91 4.74 -14.40 0.12
N GLY A 92 3.94 -14.51 1.18
CA GLY A 92 4.03 -15.59 2.17
C GLY A 92 5.18 -15.49 3.19
N ALA A 93 6.04 -14.48 3.11
CA ALA A 93 7.15 -14.31 4.06
C ALA A 93 6.76 -13.62 5.36
N SER A 94 5.69 -12.80 5.33
CA SER A 94 5.13 -12.09 6.48
C SER A 94 3.61 -11.92 6.35
N ASP A 95 2.94 -11.92 7.50
CA ASP A 95 1.50 -11.71 7.67
C ASP A 95 1.18 -10.37 8.36
N HIS A 96 2.16 -9.47 8.44
CA HIS A 96 2.04 -8.13 9.02
C HIS A 96 3.10 -7.19 8.42
N ILE A 97 2.92 -5.88 8.55
CA ILE A 97 3.92 -4.89 8.15
C ILE A 97 5.17 -5.00 9.04
N THR A 98 6.35 -5.10 8.42
CA THR A 98 7.63 -5.20 9.12
C THR A 98 8.40 -3.88 9.12
N PRO A 99 9.45 -3.73 9.97
CA PRO A 99 10.34 -2.56 9.92
C PRO A 99 11.01 -2.36 8.54
N TRP A 100 11.19 -3.43 7.78
CA TRP A 100 11.78 -3.38 6.45
C TRP A 100 10.85 -2.71 5.43
N ASP A 101 9.55 -2.99 5.48
CA ASP A 101 8.55 -2.33 4.64
C ASP A 101 8.57 -0.81 4.84
N GLY A 102 8.63 -0.37 6.10
CA GLY A 102 8.78 1.04 6.44
C GLY A 102 10.11 1.65 5.94
N TRP A 103 11.21 0.88 5.96
CA TRP A 103 12.48 1.33 5.40
C TRP A 103 12.39 1.50 3.88
N MET A 104 11.77 0.56 3.17
CA MET A 104 11.58 0.64 1.71
C MET A 104 10.76 1.88 1.32
N LEU A 105 9.65 2.15 2.01
CA LEU A 105 8.84 3.35 1.76
C LEU A 105 9.64 4.64 1.99
N ARG A 106 10.40 4.73 3.09
CA ARG A 106 11.29 5.88 3.33
C ARG A 106 12.35 6.02 2.24
N ARG A 107 12.89 4.90 1.75
CA ARG A 107 13.89 4.89 0.66
C ARG A 107 13.29 5.43 -0.64
N VAL A 108 12.10 4.95 -1.03
CA VAL A 108 11.37 5.47 -2.20
C VAL A 108 11.13 6.97 -2.07
N TRP A 109 10.62 7.41 -0.91
CA TRP A 109 10.37 8.82 -0.65
C TRP A 109 11.65 9.68 -0.76
N SER A 110 12.76 9.24 -0.16
CA SER A 110 14.04 9.95 -0.24
C SER A 110 14.55 10.08 -1.67
N GLU A 111 14.42 9.05 -2.50
CA GLU A 111 14.84 9.10 -3.90
C GLU A 111 13.95 10.01 -4.74
N LEU A 112 12.62 9.93 -4.57
CA LEU A 112 11.68 10.84 -5.25
C LEU A 112 11.92 12.30 -4.88
N SER A 113 12.13 12.56 -3.58
CA SER A 113 12.40 13.91 -3.07
C SER A 113 13.70 14.49 -3.64
N ARG A 114 14.73 13.66 -3.79
CA ARG A 114 16.02 14.06 -4.39
C ARG A 114 15.89 14.35 -5.88
N GLN A 115 15.07 13.59 -6.60
CA GLN A 115 14.87 13.75 -8.04
C GLN A 115 13.94 14.94 -8.38
N GLN A 116 13.10 15.36 -7.44
CA GLN A 116 12.10 16.42 -7.67
C GLN A 116 12.22 17.51 -6.59
N PRO A 117 13.35 18.24 -6.57
CA PRO A 117 13.56 19.32 -5.60
C PRO A 117 12.45 20.37 -5.73
N GLY A 118 11.82 20.72 -4.60
CA GLY A 118 10.74 21.70 -4.52
C GLY A 118 9.32 21.17 -4.75
N ARG A 119 9.12 19.89 -5.13
CA ARG A 119 7.77 19.31 -5.23
C ARG A 119 7.18 18.90 -3.87
N PHE A 120 8.05 18.49 -2.94
CA PHE A 120 7.66 17.82 -1.69
C PHE A 120 8.07 18.55 -0.41
N LEU A 121 8.73 19.70 -0.52
CA LEU A 121 9.00 20.60 0.60
C LEU A 121 8.13 21.86 0.43
N PRO A 122 7.63 22.46 1.53
CA PRO A 122 6.95 23.75 1.48
C PRO A 122 7.89 24.88 1.05
#